data_AF-A0A183FJI9-F1
#
_entry.id   AF-A0A183FJI9-F1
#
_cell.length_a   1.000
_cell.length_b   1.000
_cell.length_c   1.000
_cell.angle_alpha   90.00
_cell.angle_beta   90.00
_cell.angle_gamma   90.00
#
_symmetry.space_group_name_H-M   'P 1'
#
loop_
_entity.id
_entity.type
_entity.pdbx_description
1 polymer ?
#
loop_
_entity_poly.entity_id
_entity_poly.type
_entity_poly.pdbx_seq_one_letter_code
_entity_poly.pdbx_strand_id
1 'polypeptide(L)'
;MMRWTAGVTRMDRIRNNAIRQKFGVVPIADKMREARLRLYGHVLRGKEDSVRKIGLELEVSGKRPRGRPKQRLSDTLHMDMKKSGPRDEAGQTLKKKKKKIGIGIE
;
A
#
# COMPACT_ATOMS: atom_id res chain seq x y z
N MET A 1 3.81 20.85 -8.05
CA MET A 1 3.52 21.76 -6.92
C MET A 1 2.01 21.94 -6.74
N MET A 2 1.31 21.05 -6.00
CA MET A 2 -0.17 21.07 -5.90
C MET A 2 -0.75 22.32 -5.23
N ARG A 3 0.00 22.90 -4.28
CA ARG A 3 -0.42 24.13 -3.58
C ARG A 3 -0.47 25.33 -4.50
N TRP A 4 0.57 25.49 -5.31
CA TRP A 4 0.66 26.56 -6.29
C TRP A 4 -0.42 26.43 -7.38
N THR A 5 -0.66 25.23 -7.91
CA THR A 5 -1.72 25.01 -8.91
C THR A 5 -3.12 25.26 -8.37
N ALA A 6 -3.34 25.09 -7.06
CA ALA A 6 -4.61 25.41 -6.40
C ALA A 6 -4.71 26.87 -5.93
N GLY A 7 -3.69 27.70 -6.16
CA GLY A 7 -3.62 29.07 -5.65
C GLY A 7 -3.58 29.17 -4.12
N VAL A 8 -3.25 28.08 -3.42
CA VAL A 8 -3.31 28.03 -1.95
C VAL A 8 -1.98 28.45 -1.33
N THR A 9 -2.03 29.53 -0.57
CA THR A 9 -0.91 30.10 0.17
C THR A 9 -0.74 29.44 1.54
N ARG A 10 0.29 29.84 2.28
CA ARG A 10 0.49 29.39 3.66
C ARG A 10 -0.53 30.01 4.63
N MET A 11 -1.04 31.22 4.31
CA MET A 11 -1.99 31.97 5.14
C MET A 11 -3.37 31.31 5.22
N ASP A 12 -3.76 30.58 4.17
CA ASP A 12 -5.06 29.88 4.11
C ASP A 12 -5.16 28.72 5.12
N ARG A 13 -4.03 28.29 5.72
CA ARG A 13 -3.95 27.20 6.72
C ARG A 13 -4.64 25.89 6.30
N ILE A 14 -4.86 25.69 5.00
CA ILE A 14 -5.51 24.50 4.45
C ILE A 14 -4.59 23.28 4.57
N ARG A 15 -5.09 22.18 5.13
CA ARG A 15 -4.32 20.93 5.26
C ARG A 15 -4.04 20.31 3.89
N ASN A 16 -2.86 19.72 3.71
CA ASN A 16 -2.48 19.06 2.46
C ASN A 16 -3.42 17.90 2.08
N ASN A 17 -4.08 17.26 3.04
CA ASN A 17 -5.09 16.23 2.77
C ASN A 17 -6.30 16.80 2.00
N ALA A 18 -6.77 17.99 2.34
CA ALA A 18 -7.86 18.65 1.63
C ALA A 18 -7.45 19.05 0.20
N ILE A 19 -6.21 19.49 0.01
CA ILE A 19 -5.67 19.80 -1.32
C ILE A 19 -5.59 18.54 -2.18
N ARG A 20 -5.07 17.44 -1.62
CA ARG A 20 -5.01 16.14 -2.30
C ARG A 20 -6.40 15.62 -2.68
N GLN A 21 -7.38 15.79 -1.80
CA GLN A 21 -8.78 15.41 -2.07
C GLN A 21 -9.35 16.20 -3.26
N LYS A 22 -9.10 17.51 -3.34
CA LYS A 22 -9.52 18.34 -4.49
C LYS A 22 -8.96 17.85 -5.82
N PHE A 23 -7.71 17.37 -5.84
CA PHE A 23 -7.07 16.82 -7.03
C PHE A 23 -7.32 15.32 -7.24
N GLY A 24 -8.08 14.66 -6.37
CA GLY A 24 -8.25 13.19 -6.41
C GLY A 24 -6.96 12.39 -6.23
N VAL A 25 -5.93 13.00 -5.63
CA VAL A 25 -4.62 12.36 -5.44
C VAL A 25 -4.63 11.54 -4.16
N VAL A 26 -4.39 10.24 -4.30
CA VAL A 26 -4.27 9.32 -3.17
C VAL A 26 -3.01 9.65 -2.34
N PRO A 27 -3.08 9.62 -1.00
CA PRO A 27 -1.90 9.77 -0.15
C PRO A 27 -0.79 8.78 -0.51
N ILE A 28 0.45 9.26 -0.55
CA ILE A 28 1.61 8.41 -0.88
C ILE A 28 1.74 7.20 0.04
N ALA A 29 1.38 7.34 1.31
CA ALA A 29 1.40 6.24 2.28
C ALA A 29 0.51 5.07 1.86
N ASP A 30 -0.65 5.35 1.25
CA ASP A 30 -1.57 4.32 0.75
C ASP A 30 -1.00 3.66 -0.50
N LYS A 31 -0.33 4.42 -1.39
CA LYS A 31 0.36 3.85 -2.55
C LYS A 31 1.56 2.99 -2.17
N MET A 32 2.32 3.39 -1.17
CA MET A 32 3.40 2.58 -0.63
C MET A 32 2.87 1.30 0.02
N ARG A 33 1.75 1.38 0.76
CA ARG A 33 1.06 0.20 1.30
C ARG A 33 0.62 -0.75 0.19
N GLU A 34 -0.01 -0.22 -0.85
CA GLU A 34 -0.44 -1.01 -2.02
C GLU A 34 0.75 -1.72 -2.68
N ALA A 35 1.88 -1.03 -2.88
CA ALA A 35 3.10 -1.62 -3.43
C ALA A 35 3.68 -2.73 -2.54
N ARG A 36 3.74 -2.51 -1.21
CA ARG A 36 4.20 -3.52 -0.25
C ARG A 36 3.34 -4.78 -0.29
N LEU A 37 2.01 -4.65 -0.29
CA LEU A 37 1.09 -5.79 -0.36
C LEU A 37 1.15 -6.51 -1.71
N ARG A 38 1.36 -5.79 -2.83
CA ARG A 38 1.59 -6.40 -4.15
C ARG A 38 2.87 -7.23 -4.16
N LEU A 39 3.96 -6.71 -3.60
CA LEU A 39 5.23 -7.42 -3.46
C LEU A 39 5.04 -8.67 -2.60
N TYR A 40 4.38 -8.55 -1.44
CA TYR A 40 4.08 -9.68 -0.57
C TYR A 40 3.29 -10.77 -1.29
N GLY A 41 2.23 -10.40 -2.01
CA GLY A 41 1.48 -11.37 -2.82
C GLY A 41 2.31 -12.02 -3.92
N HIS A 42 3.29 -11.31 -4.49
CA HIS A 42 4.23 -11.90 -5.45
C HIS A 42 5.19 -12.90 -4.78
N VAL A 43 5.71 -12.58 -3.58
CA VAL A 43 6.53 -13.51 -2.79
C VAL A 43 5.74 -14.77 -2.43
N LEU A 44 4.48 -14.66 -2.00
CA LEU A 44 3.65 -15.81 -1.66
C LEU A 44 3.36 -16.74 -2.84
N ARG A 45 3.23 -16.19 -4.07
CA ARG A 45 3.02 -16.98 -5.29
C ARG A 45 4.32 -17.55 -5.89
N GLY A 46 5.47 -17.19 -5.33
CA GLY A 46 6.76 -17.72 -5.74
C GLY A 46 7.02 -19.13 -5.22
N LYS A 47 8.12 -19.74 -5.68
CA LYS A 47 8.58 -21.05 -5.22
C LYS A 47 8.95 -21.01 -3.73
N GLU A 48 8.68 -22.11 -3.00
CA GLU A 48 9.03 -22.28 -1.58
C GLU A 48 10.51 -22.01 -1.32
N ASP A 49 11.38 -22.58 -2.14
CA ASP A 49 12.84 -22.47 -2.01
C ASP A 49 13.39 -21.08 -2.39
N SER A 50 12.53 -20.13 -2.78
CA SER A 50 13.01 -18.82 -3.17
C SER A 50 13.52 -18.06 -1.95
N VAL A 51 14.71 -17.45 -2.08
CA VAL A 51 15.36 -16.64 -1.01
C VAL A 51 14.41 -15.61 -0.41
N ARG A 52 13.49 -15.05 -1.23
CA ARG A 52 12.49 -14.06 -0.79
C ARG A 52 11.43 -14.64 0.13
N LYS A 53 11.04 -15.90 -0.06
CA LYS A 53 10.03 -16.58 0.76
C LYS A 53 10.67 -17.13 2.04
N ILE A 54 11.85 -17.73 1.93
CA ILE A 54 12.66 -18.13 3.08
C ILE A 54 12.96 -16.92 3.99
N GLY A 55 13.38 -15.79 3.42
CA GLY A 55 13.67 -14.58 4.19
C GLY A 55 12.43 -13.89 4.80
N LEU A 56 11.23 -14.18 4.29
CA LEU A 56 9.98 -13.70 4.87
C LEU A 56 9.58 -14.50 6.12
N GLU A 57 9.85 -15.81 6.12
CA GLU A 57 9.53 -16.74 7.21
C GLU A 57 10.65 -16.84 8.26
N LEU A 58 11.86 -16.36 7.94
CA LEU A 58 13.02 -16.42 8.82
C LEU A 58 12.78 -15.64 10.12
N GLU A 59 12.63 -16.37 11.22
CA GLU A 59 12.69 -15.81 12.56
C GLU A 59 14.14 -15.67 13.03
N VAL A 60 14.61 -14.43 13.15
CA VAL A 60 15.93 -14.15 13.74
C VAL A 60 15.85 -14.40 15.25
N SER A 61 16.49 -15.48 15.70
CA SER A 61 16.65 -15.81 17.12
C SER A 61 17.69 -14.90 17.78
N GLY A 62 17.45 -14.53 19.05
CA GLY A 62 18.37 -13.69 19.82
C GLY A 62 17.68 -12.83 20.88
N LYS A 63 18.47 -12.37 21.87
CA LYS A 63 17.96 -11.46 22.91
C LYS A 63 17.66 -10.09 22.31
N ARG A 64 16.47 -9.56 22.61
CA ARG A 64 16.04 -8.23 22.16
C ARG A 64 16.91 -7.14 22.82
N PRO A 65 17.47 -6.18 22.08
CA PRO A 65 18.17 -5.05 22.67
C PRO A 65 17.20 -4.19 23.50
N ARG A 66 17.72 -3.54 24.56
CA ARG A 66 16.96 -2.55 25.33
C ARG A 66 16.63 -1.33 24.45
N GLY A 67 15.38 -0.85 24.51
CA GLY A 67 14.91 0.34 23.80
C GLY A 67 13.75 0.09 22.83
N ARG A 68 13.49 1.07 21.94
CA ARG A 68 12.42 0.96 20.95
C ARG A 68 12.72 -0.20 19.99
N PRO A 69 11.79 -1.14 19.81
CA PRO A 69 11.96 -2.25 18.88
C PRO A 69 12.14 -1.75 17.45
N LYS A 70 13.05 -2.36 16.69
CA LYS A 70 13.06 -2.19 15.23
C LYS A 70 11.74 -2.77 14.70
N GLN A 71 11.01 -1.96 13.95
CA GLN A 71 9.78 -2.39 13.29
C GLN A 71 10.15 -3.47 12.26
N ARG A 72 9.59 -4.68 12.42
CA ARG A 72 9.83 -5.76 11.48
C ARG A 72 9.00 -5.56 10.21
N LEU A 73 9.46 -6.14 9.11
CA LEU A 73 8.69 -6.16 7.87
C LEU A 73 7.35 -6.87 8.07
N SER A 74 7.34 -7.98 8.82
CA SER A 74 6.14 -8.72 9.21
C SER A 74 5.13 -7.86 9.98
N ASP A 75 5.59 -7.11 11.00
CA ASP A 75 4.74 -6.19 11.77
C ASP A 75 4.06 -5.15 10.85
N THR A 76 4.84 -4.62 9.89
CA THR A 76 4.35 -3.63 8.93
C THR A 76 3.32 -4.22 7.99
N LEU A 77 3.56 -5.44 7.47
CA LEU A 77 2.64 -6.15 6.61
C LEU A 77 1.33 -6.49 7.32
N HIS A 78 1.41 -6.91 8.59
CA HIS A 78 0.22 -7.17 9.40
C HIS A 78 -0.63 -5.91 9.59
N MET A 79 0.00 -4.77 9.90
CA MET A 79 -0.69 -3.48 9.98
C MET A 79 -1.31 -3.06 8.64
N ASP A 80 -0.60 -3.28 7.54
CA ASP A 80 -1.06 -2.95 6.20
C ASP A 80 -2.27 -3.79 5.79
N MET A 81 -2.25 -5.10 6.08
CA MET A 81 -3.39 -6.00 5.84
C MET A 81 -4.61 -5.59 6.65
N LYS A 82 -4.43 -5.23 7.93
CA LYS A 82 -5.52 -4.73 8.78
C LYS A 82 -6.14 -3.45 8.22
N LYS A 83 -5.34 -2.59 7.59
CA LYS A 83 -5.79 -1.34 6.97
C LYS A 83 -6.37 -1.50 5.57
N SER A 84 -6.04 -2.55 4.84
CA SER A 84 -6.52 -2.74 3.46
C SER A 84 -7.91 -3.37 3.35
N GLY A 85 -8.46 -3.90 4.45
CA GLY A 85 -9.73 -4.64 4.43
C GLY A 85 -9.65 -5.93 3.59
N PRO A 86 -10.73 -6.74 3.53
CA PRO A 86 -10.86 -7.84 2.58
C PRO A 86 -10.65 -7.33 1.15
N ARG A 87 -9.98 -8.12 0.32
CA ARG A 87 -9.52 -7.75 -1.02
C ARG A 87 -10.66 -7.73 -2.05
N ASP A 88 -11.76 -7.04 -1.76
CA ASP A 88 -12.96 -7.16 -2.60
C ASP A 88 -13.29 -5.88 -3.39
N GLU A 89 -12.66 -4.74 -3.11
CA GLU A 89 -13.03 -3.47 -3.76
C GLU A 89 -12.10 -3.04 -4.90
N ALA A 90 -10.80 -3.35 -4.84
CA ALA A 90 -9.86 -3.01 -5.91
C ALA A 90 -9.98 -3.93 -7.15
N GLY A 91 -10.49 -5.15 -6.97
CA GLY A 91 -10.80 -6.07 -8.08
C GLY A 91 -12.07 -5.67 -8.83
N GLN A 92 -13.03 -5.01 -8.17
CA GLN A 92 -14.28 -4.54 -8.78
C GLN A 92 -14.08 -3.33 -9.69
N THR A 93 -13.13 -2.44 -9.39
CA THR A 93 -12.89 -1.23 -10.19
C THR A 93 -12.25 -1.55 -11.55
N LEU A 94 -11.36 -2.54 -11.62
CA LEU A 94 -10.79 -3.04 -12.88
C LEU A 94 -11.81 -3.84 -13.70
N LYS A 95 -12.67 -4.65 -13.06
CA LYS A 95 -13.78 -5.35 -13.73
C LYS A 95 -14.83 -4.38 -14.28
N LYS A 96 -15.21 -3.35 -13.51
CA LYS A 96 -16.10 -2.27 -13.98
C LYS A 96 -15.50 -1.49 -15.15
N LYS A 97 -14.18 -1.22 -15.14
CA LYS A 97 -13.50 -0.54 -16.25
C LYS A 97 -13.45 -1.41 -17.51
N LYS A 98 -13.16 -2.71 -17.41
CA LYS A 98 -13.19 -3.64 -18.55
C LYS A 98 -14.60 -3.87 -19.12
N LYS A 99 -15.62 -4.01 -18.25
CA LYS A 99 -17.03 -4.16 -18.66
C LYS A 99 -17.57 -2.91 -19.38
N LYS A 100 -17.06 -1.72 -19.02
CA LYS A 100 -17.40 -0.45 -19.69
C LYS A 100 -16.69 -0.26 -21.05
N ILE A 101 -15.59 -0.98 -21.31
CA ILE A 101 -14.82 -0.91 -22.57
C ILE A 101 -15.27 -2.00 -23.56
N GLY A 102 -16.24 -2.84 -23.20
CA GLY A 102 -16.87 -3.78 -24.15
C GLY A 102 -15.93 -4.87 -24.69
N ILE A 103 -14.84 -5.20 -23.98
CA ILE A 103 -14.03 -6.37 -24.33
C ILE A 103 -14.65 -7.57 -23.62
N GLY A 104 -15.71 -8.10 -24.21
CA GLY A 104 -16.18 -9.45 -23.95
C GLY A 104 -15.24 -10.44 -24.64
N ILE A 105 -14.74 -11.41 -23.89
CA ILE A 105 -14.20 -12.64 -24.47
C ILE A 105 -15.03 -13.74 -23.79
N GLU A 106 -15.62 -14.61 -24.62
CA GLU A 106 -16.24 -15.87 -24.20
C GLU A 106 -15.32 -16.70 -23.31
#